data_AF-A0A947F242-F1
#
_entry.id   AF-A0A947F242-F1
#
_cell.length_a   1.000
_cell.length_b   1.000
_cell.length_c   1.000
_cell.angle_alpha   90.00
_cell.angle_beta   90.00
_cell.angle_gamma   90.00
#
_symmetry.space_group_name_H-M   'P 1'
#
loop_
_entity.id
_entity.type
_entity.pdbx_description
1 polymer ?
#
loop_
_entity_poly.entity_id
_entity_poly.type
_entity_poly.pdbx_seq_one_letter_code
_entity_poly.pdbx_strand_id
1 'polypeptide(L)'
;MNLNKLYPFFLIVCIGVGLIVSKLLDESVISGASYGLLVGLIPLIVLGVAYAAIMFWRPDLPTCRCGQTKYGEYEYIGPMKGFAEDTWYENRCPKCERHYKSKGKVVMECQADGTLIPYMRVSQWGRWQHDNAEPDTAVVADRPYH
;
A
#
# COMPACT_ATOMS: atom_id res chain seq x y z
N MET A 1 6.02 15.14 16.04
CA MET A 1 6.16 14.73 17.46
C MET A 1 6.50 13.25 17.48
N ASN A 2 7.56 12.81 18.16
CA ASN A 2 8.03 11.42 18.09
C ASN A 2 6.99 10.47 18.72
N LEU A 3 6.49 9.51 17.94
CA LEU A 3 5.49 8.52 18.37
C LEU A 3 5.91 7.83 19.69
N ASN A 4 7.21 7.58 19.84
CA ASN A 4 7.82 6.95 21.02
C ASN A 4 7.62 7.73 22.32
N LYS A 5 7.43 9.05 22.27
CA LYS A 5 7.15 9.89 23.45
C LYS A 5 5.66 10.06 23.73
N LEU A 6 4.82 9.97 22.68
CA LEU A 6 3.37 10.16 22.80
C LEU A 6 2.69 8.92 23.44
N TYR A 7 3.18 7.73 23.11
CA TYR A 7 2.62 6.46 23.58
C TYR A 7 2.62 6.30 25.12
N PRO A 8 3.75 6.50 25.84
CA PRO A 8 3.75 6.37 27.30
C PRO A 8 2.87 7.42 27.97
N PHE A 9 2.81 8.63 27.42
CA PHE A 9 1.93 9.69 27.92
C PHE A 9 0.45 9.30 27.81
N PHE A 10 0.05 8.76 26.66
CA PHE A 10 -1.32 8.28 26.44
C PHE A 10 -1.71 7.18 27.43
N LEU A 11 -0.83 6.20 27.67
CA LEU A 11 -1.10 5.13 28.65
C LEU A 11 -1.28 5.67 30.07
N ILE A 12 -0.45 6.64 30.49
CA ILE A 12 -0.58 7.26 31.82
C ILE A 12 -1.93 7.97 31.94
N VAL A 13 -2.37 8.69 30.90
CA VAL A 13 -3.68 9.35 30.88
C VAL A 13 -4.82 8.33 30.96
N CYS A 14 -4.76 7.23 30.19
CA CYS A 14 -5.79 6.18 30.23
C CYS A 14 -5.91 5.50 31.60
N ILE A 15 -4.78 5.20 32.24
CA ILE A 15 -4.76 4.66 33.61
C ILE A 15 -5.35 5.68 34.59
N GLY A 16 -4.97 6.96 34.47
CA GLY A 16 -5.51 8.04 35.31
C GLY A 16 -7.02 8.18 35.20
N VAL A 17 -7.57 8.12 33.99
CA VAL A 17 -9.03 8.14 33.77
C VAL A 17 -9.71 6.91 34.37
N GLY A 18 -9.13 5.71 34.20
CA GLY A 18 -9.67 4.48 34.80
C GLY A 18 -9.72 4.52 36.32
N LEU A 19 -8.71 5.11 36.96
CA LEU A 19 -8.67 5.31 38.42
C LEU A 19 -9.75 6.29 38.89
N ILE A 20 -10.01 7.36 38.14
CA ILE A 20 -11.08 8.32 38.44
C ILE A 20 -12.45 7.64 38.35
N VAL A 21 -12.68 6.86 37.29
CA VAL A 21 -13.95 6.14 37.08
C VAL A 21 -14.19 5.11 38.18
N SER A 22 -13.18 4.34 38.59
CA SER A 22 -13.33 3.37 39.68
C SER A 22 -13.67 4.01 41.02
N LYS A 23 -13.12 5.20 41.31
CA LYS A 23 -13.52 5.95 42.51
C LYS A 23 -14.98 6.41 42.46
N LEU A 24 -15.53 6.67 41.27
CA LEU A 24 -16.94 7.07 41.12
C LEU A 24 -17.91 5.90 41.21
N LEU A 25 -17.43 4.67 41.00
CA LEU A 25 -18.23 3.44 41.01
C LEU A 25 -18.06 2.62 42.30
N ASP A 26 -17.34 3.14 43.31
CA ASP A 26 -16.98 2.44 44.56
C ASP A 26 -16.34 1.06 44.33
N GLU A 27 -15.62 0.90 43.22
CA GLU A 27 -14.90 -0.32 42.92
C GLU A 27 -13.46 -0.30 43.43
N SER A 28 -12.87 -1.50 43.59
CA SER A 28 -11.46 -1.62 43.95
C SER A 28 -10.54 -0.91 42.94
N VAL A 29 -9.49 -0.28 43.46
CA VAL A 29 -8.47 0.45 42.66
C VAL A 29 -7.85 -0.44 41.56
N ILE A 30 -7.68 -1.73 41.86
CA ILE A 30 -7.15 -2.73 40.93
C ILE A 30 -8.10 -2.90 39.74
N SER A 31 -9.41 -2.97 40.00
CA SER A 31 -10.46 -3.03 38.96
C SER A 31 -10.39 -1.79 38.06
N GLY A 32 -10.35 -0.60 38.65
CA GLY A 32 -10.24 0.67 37.92
C GLY A 32 -9.03 0.81 37.01
N ALA A 33 -7.85 0.44 37.52
CA ALA A 33 -6.63 0.43 36.74
C ALA A 33 -6.72 -0.54 35.55
N SER A 34 -7.34 -1.71 35.76
CA SER A 34 -7.53 -2.71 34.69
C SER A 34 -8.49 -2.21 33.59
N TYR A 35 -9.60 -1.55 33.97
CA TYR A 35 -10.51 -0.94 33.00
C TYR A 35 -9.87 0.21 32.23
N GLY A 36 -9.14 1.10 32.92
CA GLY A 36 -8.42 2.19 32.27
C GLY A 36 -7.41 1.70 31.24
N LEU A 37 -6.68 0.62 31.56
CA LEU A 37 -5.74 -0.01 30.65
C LEU A 37 -6.44 -0.66 29.46
N LEU A 38 -7.53 -1.41 29.68
CA LEU A 38 -8.32 -1.99 28.59
C LEU A 38 -8.89 -0.92 27.65
N VAL A 39 -9.48 0.14 28.19
CA VAL A 39 -10.02 1.26 27.41
C VAL A 39 -8.93 1.96 26.61
N GLY A 40 -7.72 2.10 27.16
CA GLY A 40 -6.57 2.66 26.43
C GLY A 40 -6.01 1.71 25.36
N LEU A 41 -6.02 0.41 25.59
CA LEU A 41 -5.43 -0.59 24.70
C LEU A 41 -6.34 -0.93 23.52
N ILE A 42 -7.66 -0.97 23.73
CA ILE A 42 -8.63 -1.36 22.70
C ILE A 42 -8.49 -0.52 21.41
N PRO A 43 -8.42 0.83 21.45
CA PRO A 43 -8.22 1.64 20.25
C PRO A 43 -6.93 1.30 19.49
N LEU A 44 -5.86 0.95 20.21
CA LEU A 44 -4.58 0.56 19.61
C LEU A 44 -4.68 -0.80 18.92
N ILE A 45 -5.36 -1.76 19.55
CA ILE A 45 -5.62 -3.07 18.95
C ILE A 45 -6.49 -2.90 17.70
N VAL A 46 -7.58 -2.15 17.80
CA VAL A 46 -8.49 -1.89 16.68
C VAL A 46 -7.75 -1.21 15.54
N LEU A 47 -6.91 -0.20 15.83
CA LEU A 47 -6.09 0.46 14.83
C LEU A 47 -5.08 -0.50 14.18
N GLY A 48 -4.44 -1.37 14.97
CA GLY A 48 -3.50 -2.38 14.48
C GLY A 48 -4.18 -3.40 13.57
N VAL A 49 -5.35 -3.91 13.96
CA VAL A 49 -6.15 -4.85 13.15
C VAL A 49 -6.64 -4.17 11.88
N ALA A 50 -7.12 -2.93 11.96
CA ALA A 50 -7.55 -2.16 10.79
C ALA A 50 -6.38 -1.92 9.82
N TYR A 51 -5.20 -1.56 10.34
CA TYR A 51 -3.99 -1.40 9.53
C TYR A 51 -3.59 -2.70 8.83
N ALA A 52 -3.56 -3.81 9.56
CA ALA A 52 -3.28 -5.13 8.98
C ALA A 52 -4.31 -5.52 7.91
N ALA A 53 -5.60 -5.26 8.14
CA ALA A 53 -6.65 -5.50 7.16
C ALA A 53 -6.49 -4.62 5.90
N ILE A 54 -6.09 -3.35 6.05
CA ILE A 54 -5.82 -2.45 4.94
C ILE A 54 -4.63 -2.96 4.11
N MET A 55 -3.53 -3.36 4.76
CA MET A 55 -2.34 -3.90 4.08
C MET A 55 -2.64 -5.22 3.37
N PHE A 56 -3.46 -6.07 3.98
CA PHE A 56 -3.92 -7.30 3.34
C PHE A 56 -4.82 -7.03 2.13
N TRP A 57 -5.68 -6.01 2.20
CA TRP A 57 -6.63 -5.67 1.14
C TRP A 57 -6.01 -4.86 -0.01
N ARG A 58 -5.02 -4.01 0.30
CA ARG A 58 -4.23 -3.25 -0.66
C ARG A 58 -2.86 -3.92 -0.81
N PRO A 59 -2.72 -4.92 -1.70
CA PRO A 59 -1.38 -5.36 -2.05
C PRO A 59 -0.63 -4.12 -2.51
N ASP A 60 0.48 -3.81 -1.87
CA ASP A 60 1.22 -2.58 -2.15
C ASP A 60 1.66 -2.53 -3.62
N LEU A 61 1.68 -3.69 -4.31
CA LEU A 61 2.52 -3.90 -5.46
C LEU A 61 1.87 -4.78 -6.56
N PRO A 62 2.22 -4.56 -7.84
CA PRO A 62 1.68 -5.30 -8.98
C PRO A 62 2.23 -6.73 -9.06
N THR A 63 1.37 -7.70 -9.36
CA THR A 63 1.78 -9.08 -9.65
C THR A 63 2.20 -9.21 -11.10
N CYS A 64 3.07 -10.17 -11.44
CA CYS A 64 3.42 -10.44 -12.84
C CYS A 64 2.27 -11.16 -13.56
N ARG A 65 2.15 -11.05 -14.89
CA ARG A 65 1.15 -11.79 -15.68
C ARG A 65 1.25 -13.30 -15.54
N CYS A 66 2.47 -13.82 -15.31
CA CYS A 66 2.64 -15.26 -15.08
C CYS A 66 2.10 -15.72 -13.71
N GLY A 67 1.78 -14.81 -12.80
CA GLY A 67 1.31 -15.11 -11.44
C GLY A 67 2.39 -15.66 -10.50
N GLN A 68 3.60 -15.93 -11.00
CA GLN A 68 4.67 -16.58 -10.22
C GLN A 68 5.61 -15.60 -9.51
N THR A 69 5.63 -14.34 -9.94
CA THR A 69 6.53 -13.32 -9.38
C THR A 69 5.72 -12.29 -8.61
N LYS A 70 6.05 -12.18 -7.32
CA LYS A 70 5.58 -11.11 -6.45
C LYS A 70 6.54 -9.92 -6.51
N TYR A 71 6.09 -8.75 -6.14
CA TYR A 71 6.99 -7.59 -6.13
C TYR A 71 8.05 -7.70 -5.04
N GLY A 72 9.23 -7.15 -5.32
CA GLY A 72 10.47 -7.39 -4.58
C GLY A 72 11.30 -8.53 -5.17
N GLU A 73 10.67 -9.42 -5.95
CA GLU A 73 11.36 -10.44 -6.73
C GLU A 73 11.66 -9.98 -8.17
N TYR A 74 11.17 -8.81 -8.58
CA TYR A 74 11.53 -8.25 -9.88
C TYR A 74 12.99 -7.82 -9.88
N GLU A 75 13.67 -8.11 -10.97
CA GLU A 75 15.00 -7.61 -11.23
C GLU A 75 14.89 -6.15 -11.68
N TYR A 76 15.51 -5.26 -10.91
CA TYR A 76 15.60 -3.85 -11.29
C TYR A 76 16.63 -3.69 -12.41
N ILE A 77 16.18 -3.24 -13.58
CA ILE A 77 17.05 -3.06 -14.75
C ILE A 77 17.73 -1.68 -14.71
N GLY A 78 17.02 -0.67 -14.21
CA GLY A 78 17.55 0.69 -14.11
C GLY A 78 16.49 1.78 -14.30
N PRO A 79 16.86 3.05 -14.11
CA PRO A 79 16.01 4.18 -14.45
C PRO A 79 16.19 4.51 -15.94
N MET A 80 15.08 4.63 -16.67
CA MET A 80 15.15 5.19 -18.02
C MET A 80 15.28 6.71 -17.90
N LYS A 81 16.43 7.28 -18.26
CA LYS A 81 16.58 8.72 -18.43
C LYS A 81 15.90 9.14 -19.73
N GLY A 82 14.59 9.36 -19.69
CA GLY A 82 13.89 10.12 -20.72
C GLY A 82 14.24 11.61 -20.60
N PHE A 83 14.27 12.32 -21.72
CA PHE A 83 14.58 13.75 -21.82
C PHE A 83 13.57 14.70 -21.10
N ALA A 84 12.57 14.17 -20.42
CA ALA A 84 11.57 14.90 -19.64
C ALA A 84 11.52 14.32 -18.23
N GLU A 85 11.25 15.18 -17.24
CA GLU A 85 11.38 15.03 -15.77
C GLU A 85 10.68 13.83 -15.11
N ASP A 86 10.12 12.90 -15.88
CA ASP A 86 9.38 11.75 -15.41
C ASP A 86 10.23 10.47 -15.41
N THR A 87 10.82 10.16 -14.26
CA THR A 87 11.62 8.93 -14.09
C THR A 87 10.70 7.70 -14.08
N TRP A 88 10.84 6.85 -15.10
CA TRP A 88 10.23 5.53 -15.15
C TRP A 88 11.20 4.48 -14.59
N TYR A 89 10.66 3.55 -13.80
CA TYR A 89 11.42 2.41 -13.29
C TYR A 89 11.16 1.18 -14.16
N GLU A 90 12.23 0.57 -14.64
CA GLU A 90 12.17 -0.66 -15.42
C GLU A 90 12.47 -1.89 -14.55
N ASN A 91 11.58 -2.87 -14.65
CA ASN A 91 11.60 -4.09 -13.87
C ASN A 91 11.42 -5.29 -14.80
N ARG A 92 12.17 -6.37 -14.58
CA ARG A 92 12.03 -7.64 -15.29
C ARG A 92 11.58 -8.74 -14.34
N CYS A 93 10.65 -9.57 -14.80
CA CYS A 93 10.26 -10.77 -14.09
C CYS A 93 11.34 -11.85 -14.27
N PRO A 94 11.97 -12.39 -13.22
CA PRO A 94 13.01 -13.42 -13.36
C PRO A 94 12.45 -14.81 -13.76
N LYS A 95 11.12 -15.00 -13.73
CA LYS A 95 10.48 -16.30 -14.04
C LYS A 95 10.01 -16.40 -15.48
N CYS A 96 9.44 -15.32 -16.03
CA CYS A 96 8.90 -15.30 -17.39
C CYS A 96 9.52 -14.24 -18.28
N GLU A 97 10.57 -13.56 -17.79
CA GLU A 97 11.36 -12.55 -18.51
C GLU A 97 10.57 -11.36 -19.09
N ARG A 98 9.31 -11.16 -18.68
CA ARG A 98 8.51 -10.01 -19.11
C ARG A 98 9.05 -8.72 -18.52
N HIS A 99 9.01 -7.66 -19.31
CA HIS A 99 9.49 -6.34 -18.95
C HIS A 99 8.31 -5.45 -18.56
N TYR A 100 8.47 -4.73 -17.46
CA TYR A 100 7.48 -3.80 -16.96
C TYR A 100 8.11 -2.43 -16.73
N LYS A 101 7.38 -1.39 -17.13
CA LYS A 101 7.72 0.00 -16.81
C LYS A 101 6.70 0.52 -15.82
N SER A 102 7.18 1.09 -14.73
CA SER A 102 6.31 1.58 -13.65
C SER A 102 6.57 3.05 -13.37
N LYS A 103 5.48 3.79 -13.16
CA LYS A 103 5.49 5.20 -12.77
C LYS A 103 4.32 5.47 -11.84
N GLY A 104 4.63 5.79 -10.58
CA GLY A 104 3.63 6.09 -9.55
C GLY A 104 2.58 4.98 -9.42
N LYS A 105 1.37 5.24 -9.92
CA LYS A 105 0.19 4.36 -9.81
C LYS A 105 -0.09 3.54 -11.08
N VAL A 106 0.81 3.52 -12.05
CA VAL A 106 0.62 2.86 -13.36
C VAL A 106 1.80 1.96 -13.67
N VAL A 107 1.49 0.80 -14.25
CA VAL A 107 2.43 -0.21 -14.73
C VAL A 107 2.06 -0.56 -16.16
N MET A 108 3.04 -0.44 -17.04
CA MET A 108 2.97 -0.80 -18.45
C MET A 108 3.81 -2.06 -18.66
N GLU A 109 3.38 -2.95 -19.53
CA GLU A 109 4.19 -4.06 -20.03
C GLU A 109 4.90 -3.64 -21.32
N CYS A 110 6.20 -3.89 -21.40
CA CYS A 110 6.98 -3.66 -22.61
C CYS A 110 7.03 -4.96 -23.42
N GLN A 111 6.49 -4.91 -24.64
CA GLN A 111 6.57 -5.98 -25.62
C GLN A 111 7.96 -6.05 -26.26
N ALA A 112 8.23 -7.14 -26.98
CA ALA A 112 9.53 -7.37 -27.63
C ALA A 112 9.85 -6.37 -28.76
N ASP A 113 8.81 -5.78 -29.36
CA ASP A 113 8.90 -4.70 -30.37
C ASP A 113 9.14 -3.31 -29.74
N GLY A 114 9.18 -3.22 -28.41
CA GLY A 114 9.30 -1.97 -27.66
C GLY A 114 7.97 -1.28 -27.36
N THR A 115 6.84 -1.84 -27.80
CA THR A 115 5.51 -1.28 -27.56
C THR A 115 5.14 -1.37 -26.08
N LEU A 116 4.59 -0.29 -25.52
CA LEU A 116 4.12 -0.24 -24.13
C LEU A 116 2.62 -0.46 -24.07
N ILE A 117 2.19 -1.53 -23.43
CA ILE A 117 0.77 -1.87 -23.25
C ILE A 117 0.37 -1.63 -21.79
N PRO A 118 -0.76 -0.95 -21.52
CA PRO A 118 -1.27 -0.85 -20.16
C PRO A 118 -1.44 -2.22 -19.52
N TYR A 119 -0.93 -2.37 -18.29
CA TYR A 119 -1.00 -3.65 -17.60
C TYR A 119 -1.75 -3.57 -16.28
N MET A 120 -1.32 -2.69 -15.38
CA MET A 120 -1.99 -2.51 -14.11
C MET A 120 -2.00 -1.05 -13.69
N ARG A 121 -3.06 -0.67 -12.97
CA ARG A 121 -3.21 0.64 -12.35
C ARG A 121 -3.74 0.51 -10.94
N VAL A 122 -3.34 1.43 -10.06
CA VAL A 122 -3.92 1.53 -8.73
C VAL A 122 -5.31 2.15 -8.86
N SER A 123 -6.33 1.42 -8.42
CA SER A 123 -7.71 1.93 -8.35
C SER A 123 -7.83 3.10 -7.37
N GLN A 124 -8.97 3.81 -7.39
CA GLN A 124 -9.31 4.83 -6.39
C GLN A 124 -9.22 4.30 -4.95
N TRP A 125 -9.40 2.99 -4.78
CA TRP A 125 -9.36 2.30 -3.49
C TRP A 125 -7.97 1.77 -3.12
N GLY A 126 -6.93 2.07 -3.90
CA GLY A 126 -5.55 1.65 -3.59
C GLY A 126 -5.19 0.22 -3.98
N ARG A 127 -6.13 -0.53 -4.59
CA ARG A 127 -5.88 -1.89 -5.07
C ARG A 127 -5.40 -1.87 -6.51
N TRP A 128 -4.35 -2.64 -6.83
CA TRP A 128 -3.96 -2.89 -8.22
C TRP A 128 -5.06 -3.63 -8.97
N GLN A 129 -5.41 -3.10 -10.14
CA GLN A 129 -6.35 -3.71 -11.06
C GLN A 129 -5.65 -3.91 -12.39
N HIS A 130 -5.90 -5.04 -13.04
CA HIS A 130 -5.52 -5.21 -14.44
C HIS A 130 -6.23 -4.14 -15.25
N ASP A 131 -5.46 -3.42 -16.06
CA ASP A 131 -6.03 -2.51 -17.02
C ASP A 131 -6.60 -3.40 -18.14
N ASN A 132 -7.90 -3.68 -18.07
CA ASN A 132 -8.63 -4.41 -19.11
C ASN A 132 -8.88 -3.53 -20.34
N ALA A 133 -8.00 -2.56 -20.59
CA ALA A 133 -7.86 -2.02 -21.93
C ALA A 133 -7.45 -3.22 -22.79
N GLU A 134 -8.44 -3.89 -23.38
CA GLU A 134 -8.21 -4.67 -24.59
C GLU A 134 -7.27 -3.84 -25.46
N PRO A 135 -6.20 -4.43 -26.02
CA PRO A 135 -5.47 -3.73 -27.05
C PRO A 135 -6.54 -3.39 -28.08
N ASP A 136 -6.84 -2.10 -28.21
CA ASP A 136 -7.80 -1.62 -29.20
C ASP A 136 -7.13 -1.95 -30.53
N THR A 137 -7.37 -3.15 -31.04
CA THR A 137 -6.91 -3.61 -32.35
C THR A 137 -7.55 -2.77 -33.46
N ALA A 138 -8.40 -1.80 -33.10
CA ALA A 138 -8.79 -0.68 -33.91
C ALA A 138 -8.24 0.62 -33.28
N VAL A 139 -7.05 1.05 -33.69
CA VAL A 139 -6.71 2.41 -34.21
C VAL A 139 -5.18 2.45 -34.32
N VAL A 140 -4.64 1.67 -35.27
CA VAL A 140 -3.50 2.15 -36.07
C VAL A 140 -4.13 2.88 -37.25
N ALA A 141 -4.60 4.10 -36.99
CA ALA A 141 -4.90 5.05 -38.04
C ALA A 141 -4.31 6.38 -37.61
N ASP A 142 -3.20 6.72 -38.25
CA ASP A 142 -2.61 8.04 -38.42
C ASP A 142 -3.35 9.17 -37.70
N ARG A 143 -2.73 9.70 -36.64
CA ARG A 143 -2.85 11.14 -36.38
C ARG A 143 -1.47 11.76 -36.55
N PRO A 144 -1.26 12.60 -37.57
CA PRO A 144 -0.06 13.43 -37.61
C PRO A 144 -0.12 14.41 -36.45
N TYR A 145 0.98 14.51 -35.71
CA TYR A 145 1.21 15.62 -34.80
C TYR A 145 1.37 16.89 -35.65
N HIS A 146 0.39 17.79 -35.54
CA HIS A 146 0.49 19.18 -35.95
C HIS A 146 0.67 20.06 -34.72
#